data_AF-A0A4Y2KN17-F1
#
_entry.id   AF-A0A4Y2KN17-F1
#
_cell.length_a   1.000
_cell.length_b   1.000
_cell.length_c   1.000
_cell.angle_alpha   90.00
_cell.angle_beta   90.00
_cell.angle_gamma   90.00
#
_symmetry.space_group_name_H-M   'P 1'
#
loop_
_entity.id
_entity.type
_entity.pdbx_description
1 polymer ?
#
loop_
_entity_poly.entity_id
_entity_poly.type
_entity_poly.pdbx_seq_one_letter_code
_entity_poly.pdbx_strand_id
1 'polypeptide(L)'
;MDSSRSAQRAVIQFLRTEGEHASQIYRRMKEVYGEQCLAPCTIFRYEAGRVNIKDLPRPGQAHVVTNSDTITVAHELIWQNRWT
;
A
#
# COMPACT_ATOMS: atom_id res chain seq x y z
N MET A 1 -15.13 2.96 10.56
CA MET A 1 -14.85 3.01 9.10
C MET A 1 -13.65 2.12 8.84
N ASP A 2 -13.56 1.41 7.71
CA ASP A 2 -12.37 0.60 7.43
C ASP A 2 -11.16 1.53 7.23
N SER A 3 -10.22 1.50 8.17
CA SER A 3 -8.99 2.29 8.15
C SER A 3 -7.89 1.66 7.30
N SER A 4 -8.18 0.57 6.58
CA SER A 4 -7.22 -0.09 5.70
C SER A 4 -6.60 0.91 4.71
N ARG A 5 -5.31 0.72 4.41
CA ARG A 5 -4.59 1.57 3.45
C ARG A 5 -5.24 1.55 2.07
N SER A 6 -5.80 0.41 1.68
CA SER A 6 -6.59 0.24 0.46
C SER A 6 -7.85 1.10 0.46
N ALA A 7 -8.61 1.11 1.56
CA ALA A 7 -9.81 1.93 1.67
C ALA A 7 -9.46 3.43 1.61
N GLN A 8 -8.45 3.87 2.34
CA GLN A 8 -7.99 5.26 2.30
C GLN A 8 -7.54 5.69 0.90
N ARG A 9 -6.86 4.82 0.15
CA ARG A 9 -6.47 5.08 -1.23
C ARG A 9 -7.66 5.17 -2.19
N ALA A 10 -8.65 4.29 -2.03
CA ALA A 10 -9.87 4.32 -2.85
C ALA A 10 -10.62 5.64 -2.66
N VAL A 11 -10.72 6.14 -1.42
CA VAL A 11 -11.33 7.44 -1.10
C VAL A 11 -10.55 8.60 -1.74
N ILE A 12 -9.21 8.59 -1.64
CA ILE A 12 -8.36 9.61 -2.28
C ILE A 12 -8.58 9.61 -3.80
N GLN A 13 -8.64 8.44 -4.42
CA GLN A 13 -8.83 8.31 -5.86
C GLN A 13 -10.21 8.80 -6.30
N PHE A 14 -11.27 8.44 -5.57
CA PHE A 14 -12.63 8.91 -5.82
C PHE A 14 -12.71 10.45 -5.79
N LEU A 15 -12.17 11.09 -4.75
CA LEU A 15 -12.19 12.54 -4.62
C LEU A 15 -11.33 13.24 -5.69
N ARG A 16 -10.24 12.59 -6.15
CA ARG A 16 -9.46 13.09 -7.29
C ARG A 16 -10.22 13.02 -8.61
N THR A 17 -11.00 11.95 -8.84
CA THR A 17 -11.84 11.83 -10.04
C THR A 17 -13.00 12.83 -10.04
N GLU A 18 -13.48 13.24 -8.87
CA GLU A 18 -14.44 14.35 -8.73
C GLU A 18 -13.82 15.74 -8.99
N GLY A 19 -12.49 15.81 -9.20
CA GLY A 19 -11.78 17.05 -9.51
C GLY A 19 -11.31 17.83 -8.27
N GLU A 20 -11.31 17.23 -7.08
CA GLU A 20 -10.89 17.93 -5.88
C GLU A 20 -9.38 18.19 -5.81
N HIS A 21 -9.04 19.36 -5.27
CA HIS A 21 -7.65 19.76 -5.07
C HIS A 21 -7.00 18.96 -3.92
N ALA A 22 -5.69 18.73 -4.00
CA ALA A 22 -4.94 17.86 -3.07
C ALA A 22 -5.11 18.27 -1.61
N SER A 23 -5.11 19.59 -1.37
CA SER A 23 -5.28 20.19 -0.05
C SER A 23 -6.68 19.97 0.53
N GLN A 24 -7.70 19.95 -0.31
CA GLN A 24 -9.10 19.74 0.09
C GLN A 24 -9.34 18.27 0.45
N ILE A 25 -8.77 17.37 -0.35
CA ILE A 25 -8.76 15.93 -0.08
C ILE A 25 -8.07 15.63 1.25
N TYR A 26 -6.90 16.24 1.51
CA TYR A 26 -6.21 16.03 2.79
C TYR A 26 -7.03 16.48 4.00
N ARG A 27 -7.76 17.60 3.89
CA ARG A 27 -8.63 18.09 4.97
C ARG A 27 -9.73 17.09 5.29
N ARG A 28 -10.45 16.60 4.27
CA ARG A 28 -11.50 15.58 4.44
C ARG A 28 -10.96 14.24 4.94
N MET A 29 -9.81 13.81 4.43
CA MET A 29 -9.15 12.59 4.90
C MET A 29 -8.78 12.69 6.39
N LYS A 30 -8.32 13.86 6.85
CA LYS A 30 -8.01 14.09 8.26
C LYS A 30 -9.26 14.13 9.14
N GLU A 31 -10.38 14.65 8.66
CA GLU A 31 -11.66 14.64 9.38
C GLU A 31 -12.20 13.22 9.56
N VAL A 32 -12.05 12.37 8.54
CA VAL A 32 -12.61 11.01 8.52
C VAL A 32 -11.71 10.00 9.24
N TYR A 33 -10.39 10.04 8.98
CA TYR A 33 -9.43 9.05 9.48
C TYR A 33 -8.57 9.56 10.66
N GLY A 34 -8.63 10.85 10.98
CA GLY A 34 -7.87 11.43 12.09
C GLY A 34 -6.37 11.19 11.97
N GLU A 35 -5.78 10.63 13.03
CA GLU A 35 -4.36 10.25 13.09
C GLU A 35 -4.00 9.06 12.18
N GLN A 36 -4.99 8.25 11.79
CA GLN A 36 -4.78 7.11 10.90
C GLN A 36 -4.72 7.52 9.43
N CYS A 37 -4.94 8.81 9.13
CA CYS A 37 -4.87 9.36 7.78
C CYS A 37 -3.48 9.18 7.17
N LEU A 38 -3.44 8.74 5.90
CA LEU A 38 -2.23 8.72 5.10
C LEU A 38 -1.54 10.10 5.06
N ALA A 39 -0.20 10.08 5.08
CA ALA A 39 0.60 11.29 5.05
C ALA A 39 0.28 12.17 3.82
N PRO A 40 0.33 13.51 3.94
CA PRO A 40 -0.02 14.44 2.85
C PRO A 40 0.72 14.16 1.55
N CYS A 41 2.01 13.78 1.65
CA CYS A 41 2.85 13.44 0.51
C CYS A 41 2.24 12.32 -0.36
N THR A 42 1.45 11.43 0.24
CA THR A 42 0.76 10.36 -0.48
C THR A 42 -0.32 10.95 -1.39
N ILE A 43 -1.12 11.89 -0.89
CA ILE A 43 -2.23 12.54 -1.60
C ILE A 43 -1.71 13.43 -2.73
N PHE A 44 -0.62 14.16 -2.48
CA PHE A 44 0.03 14.99 -3.50
C PHE A 44 0.64 14.18 -4.63
N ARG A 45 1.12 12.96 -4.37
CA ARG A 45 1.71 12.07 -5.37
C ARG A 45 0.67 11.23 -6.14
N TYR A 46 -0.61 11.34 -5.82
CA TYR A 46 -1.68 10.73 -6.62
C TYR A 46 -2.01 11.63 -7.81
N GLU A 47 -1.48 11.27 -8.97
CA GLU A 47 -1.83 11.86 -10.26
C GLU A 47 -3.13 11.26 -10.81
N ALA A 48 -3.89 12.08 -11.55
CA ALA A 48 -5.11 11.69 -12.25
C ALA A 48 -4.79 10.63 -13.32
N GLY A 49 -4.75 9.36 -12.93
CA GLY A 49 -4.35 8.25 -13.80
C GLY A 49 -3.80 7.03 -13.07
N ARG A 50 -3.49 7.14 -11.76
CA ARG A 50 -3.06 5.99 -10.97
C ARG A 50 -4.28 5.16 -10.55
N VAL A 51 -4.76 4.31 -11.46
CA VAL A 51 -5.97 3.49 -11.26
C VAL A 51 -5.71 2.25 -10.38
N ASN A 52 -4.46 1.89 -10.14
CA ASN A 52 -4.17 0.65 -9.45
C ASN A 52 -4.22 0.81 -7.92
N ILE A 53 -5.34 0.34 -7.34
CA ILE A 53 -5.58 0.28 -5.90
C ILE A 53 -4.64 -0.75 -5.23
N LYS A 54 -4.24 -1.79 -5.98
CA LYS A 54 -3.31 -2.81 -5.48
C LYS A 54 -1.93 -2.20 -5.28
N ASP A 55 -1.29 -2.57 -4.19
CA ASP A 55 0.15 -2.35 -4.00
C ASP A 55 0.92 -3.19 -5.00
N LEU A 56 1.03 -2.69 -6.23
CA LEU A 56 1.95 -3.27 -7.19
C LEU A 56 3.38 -3.17 -6.64
N PRO A 57 4.23 -4.18 -6.94
CA PRO A 57 5.65 -4.06 -6.70
C PRO A 57 6.15 -2.77 -7.34
N ARG A 58 6.96 -2.02 -6.58
CA ARG A 58 7.56 -0.79 -7.09
C ARG A 58 8.40 -1.14 -8.33
N PRO A 59 8.55 -0.22 -9.30
CA PRO A 59 9.50 -0.43 -10.40
C PRO A 59 10.88 -0.76 -9.81
N GLY A 60 11.37 -1.98 -10.03
CA GLY A 60 12.62 -2.51 -9.44
C GLY A 60 12.44 -3.55 -8.33
N GLN A 61 11.22 -3.79 -7.86
CA GLN A 61 10.93 -4.90 -6.96
C GLN A 61 10.57 -6.13 -7.80
N ALA A 62 11.50 -7.10 -7.85
CA ALA A 62 11.24 -8.37 -8.53
C ALA A 62 9.96 -8.98 -7.99
N HIS A 63 9.12 -9.54 -8.87
CA HIS A 63 7.99 -10.35 -8.46
C HIS A 63 8.57 -11.63 -7.86
N VAL A 64 8.92 -11.60 -6.57
CA VAL A 64 9.36 -12.79 -5.86
C VAL A 64 8.13 -13.65 -5.70
N VAL A 65 7.95 -14.59 -6.63
CA VAL A 65 7.12 -15.76 -6.44
C VAL A 65 7.84 -16.60 -5.39
N THR A 66 7.66 -16.23 -4.13
CA THR A 66 8.05 -17.06 -3.00
C THR A 66 6.98 -18.14 -2.88
N ASN A 67 7.11 -19.19 -3.70
CA ASN A 67 6.36 -20.41 -3.47
C ASN A 67 6.72 -20.90 -2.06
N SER A 68 5.70 -21.19 -1.25
CA SER A 68 5.85 -21.65 0.13
C SER A 68 6.82 -22.82 0.24
N ASP A 69 6.84 -23.67 -0.77
CA ASP A 69 7.67 -24.86 -0.86
C ASP A 69 9.17 -24.51 -0.81
N THR A 70 9.57 -23.45 -1.50
CA THR A 70 10.97 -22.98 -1.54
C THR A 70 11.41 -22.39 -0.21
N ILE A 71 10.50 -21.71 0.52
CA ILE A 71 10.79 -21.19 1.87
C ILE A 71 10.93 -22.34 2.87
N THR A 72 10.06 -23.34 2.79
CA THR A 72 10.09 -24.51 3.68
C THR A 72 11.40 -25.29 3.54
N VAL A 73 11.83 -25.56 2.31
CA VAL A 73 13.11 -26.24 2.04
C VAL A 73 14.30 -25.46 2.59
N ALA A 74 14.32 -24.13 2.42
CA ALA A 74 15.39 -23.30 2.96
C ALA A 74 15.40 -23.28 4.50
N HIS A 75 14.22 -23.22 5.14
CA HIS A 75 14.09 -23.23 6.59
C HIS A 75 14.54 -24.57 7.20
N GLU A 76 14.21 -25.68 6.56
CA GLU A 76 14.62 -27.03 6.96
C GLU A 76 16.15 -27.19 6.86
N LEU A 77 16.77 -26.66 5.81
CA LEU A 77 18.22 -26.70 5.62
C LEU A 77 18.98 -25.85 6.64
N ILE A 78 18.41 -24.73 7.09
CA ILE A 78 18.96 -23.91 8.19
C ILE A 78 18.81 -24.63 9.54
N TRP A 79 17.69 -25.33 9.76
CA TRP A 79 17.47 -26.09 10.99
C TRP A 79 18.43 -27.27 11.11
N GLN A 80 18.70 -28.00 10.02
CA GLN A 80 19.65 -29.10 9.98
C GLN A 80 21.09 -28.65 10.32
N ASN A 81 21.53 -27.49 9.82
CA ASN A 81 22.87 -26.96 10.07
C ASN A 81 23.09 -26.40 11.50
N ARG A 82 22.05 -26.30 12.33
CA ARG A 82 22.18 -25.79 13.71
C ARG A 82 22.42 -26.89 14.75
N TRP A 83 22.33 -28.15 14.36
CA TRP A 83 22.50 -29.32 15.25
C TRP A 83 23.78 -30.12 14.96
N THR A 84 24.62 -29.62 14.06
CA THR A 84 26.01 -30.07 13.81
C THR A 84 26.99 -29.05 14.38
#